data_AF-A0A7R8WAL1-F1
#
_entry.id   AF-A0A7R8WAL1-F1
#
_cell.length_a   1.000
_cell.length_b   1.000
_cell.length_c   1.000
_cell.angle_alpha   90.00
_cell.angle_beta   90.00
_cell.angle_gamma   90.00
#
_symmetry.space_group_name_H-M   'P 1'
#
loop_
_entity.id
_entity.type
_entity.pdbx_description
1 polymer ?
#
loop_
_entity_poly.entity_id
_entity_poly.type
_entity_poly.pdbx_seq_one_letter_code
_entity_poly.pdbx_strand_id
1 'polypeptide(L)'
;MGGDTMRGQSLDPLGVHMGSMRIPAGASPPDVLLPAHLHSIEVLEQGSNRTSATRGIFATYPNENTSTWAGFSDQVLGTFVLTTVVLAASDASKGPLAKGFTPLWVGIAAVVVGLSFGFVGGAGINPARDFAPRVFTAFVGYDDVFSAYNYWFWIPLVAPFLGGILSGFLFPLCFGYDPNSDSSRSDRYDLDRAANYS
;
A
#
# COMPACT_ATOMS: atom_id res chain seq x y z
N MET A 1 -42.63 47.41 19.51
CA MET A 1 -41.51 47.19 18.57
C MET A 1 -40.25 46.98 19.41
N GLY A 2 -39.61 45.82 19.27
CA GLY A 2 -38.38 45.41 19.98
C GLY A 2 -38.65 44.87 21.38
N GLY A 3 -38.20 43.70 21.80
CA GLY A 3 -37.36 42.66 21.21
C GLY A 3 -36.98 41.71 22.34
N ASP A 4 -37.23 40.40 22.17
CA ASP A 4 -36.79 39.34 23.09
C ASP A 4 -35.28 39.12 22.95
N THR A 5 -34.48 39.07 24.02
CA THR A 5 -33.20 38.32 24.07
C THR A 5 -32.67 38.09 25.50
N MET A 6 -32.79 36.84 25.97
CA MET A 6 -31.80 35.94 26.61
C MET A 6 -31.09 36.24 27.95
N ARG A 7 -31.24 35.24 28.83
CA ARG A 7 -30.20 34.45 29.56
C ARG A 7 -29.00 35.17 30.18
N GLY A 8 -28.93 35.09 31.50
CA GLY A 8 -27.67 34.95 32.25
C GLY A 8 -27.59 33.56 32.89
N GLN A 9 -26.37 33.20 33.32
CA GLN A 9 -25.90 31.93 33.91
C GLN A 9 -25.34 30.95 32.86
N SER A 10 -24.15 30.39 32.99
CA SER A 10 -23.11 30.46 34.02
C SER A 10 -21.82 29.96 33.37
N LEU A 11 -20.70 30.54 33.77
CA LEU A 11 -19.35 30.17 33.34
C LEU A 11 -18.94 28.87 34.03
N ASP A 12 -18.47 27.89 33.27
CA ASP A 12 -17.60 26.83 33.80
C ASP A 12 -16.19 27.02 33.19
N PRO A 13 -15.19 27.40 33.99
CA PRO A 13 -13.79 27.44 33.58
C PRO A 13 -13.15 26.06 33.86
N LEU A 14 -12.27 25.62 32.94
CA LEU A 14 -11.46 24.39 32.97
C LEU A 14 -12.07 23.14 32.30
N GLY A 15 -11.84 23.07 30.99
CA GLY A 15 -11.87 21.83 30.23
C GLY A 15 -11.86 22.12 28.74
N VAL A 16 -11.01 21.46 27.97
CA VAL A 16 -10.96 21.51 26.49
C VAL A 16 -10.17 22.69 25.90
N HIS A 17 -8.89 22.79 26.26
CA HIS A 17 -7.88 23.04 25.23
C HIS A 17 -7.49 21.67 24.65
N MET A 18 -7.30 21.63 23.32
CA MET A 18 -6.87 20.48 22.52
C MET A 18 -8.02 19.62 21.95
N GLY A 19 -8.39 19.93 20.70
CA GLY A 19 -9.35 19.12 19.93
C GLY A 19 -9.97 19.78 18.70
N SER A 20 -9.71 21.06 18.40
CA SER A 20 -10.18 21.67 17.14
C SER A 20 -9.19 21.42 15.99
N MET A 21 -8.98 20.15 15.63
CA MET A 21 -8.60 19.82 14.26
C MET A 21 -9.88 19.79 13.45
N ARG A 22 -10.17 20.91 12.78
CA ARG A 22 -11.27 21.01 11.81
C ARG A 22 -11.00 20.01 10.69
N ILE A 23 -11.74 18.91 10.66
CA ILE A 23 -11.85 18.05 9.48
C ILE A 23 -12.43 18.93 8.36
N PRO A 24 -11.75 19.07 7.20
CA PRO A 24 -12.25 19.87 6.09
C PRO A 24 -13.61 19.34 5.64
N ALA A 25 -14.52 20.25 5.27
CA ALA A 25 -15.94 20.03 4.96
C ALA A 25 -16.23 19.18 3.69
N GLY A 26 -15.36 18.22 3.39
CA GLY A 26 -15.50 17.24 2.31
C GLY A 26 -14.93 15.86 2.66
N ALA A 27 -14.39 15.65 3.86
CA ALA A 27 -14.07 14.30 4.34
C ALA A 27 -15.31 13.74 5.04
N SER A 28 -15.95 12.76 4.42
CA SER A 28 -16.99 11.96 5.06
C SER A 28 -16.45 11.39 6.37
N PRO A 29 -17.21 11.49 7.47
CA PRO A 29 -16.72 10.99 8.75
C PRO A 29 -16.55 9.46 8.67
N PRO A 30 -15.60 8.88 9.44
CA PRO A 30 -15.18 7.48 9.29
C PRO A 30 -16.31 6.45 9.52
N ASP A 31 -17.37 6.87 10.21
CA ASP A 31 -18.63 6.16 10.44
C ASP A 31 -19.52 6.05 9.19
N VAL A 32 -19.32 6.88 8.16
CA VAL A 32 -20.09 6.84 6.90
C VAL A 32 -19.34 6.10 5.79
N LEU A 33 -18.01 6.11 5.82
CA LEU A 33 -17.17 5.51 4.79
C LEU A 33 -17.29 3.98 4.74
N LEU A 34 -17.23 3.32 5.90
CA LEU A 34 -17.32 1.87 5.96
C LEU A 34 -18.71 1.36 5.54
N PRO A 35 -19.85 1.93 6.01
CA PRO A 35 -21.17 1.56 5.52
C PRO A 35 -21.41 1.90 4.06
N ALA A 36 -20.89 3.02 3.55
CA ALA A 36 -21.05 3.39 2.13
C ALA A 36 -20.33 2.39 1.21
N HIS A 37 -19.13 1.93 1.59
CA HIS A 37 -18.44 0.87 0.85
C HIS A 37 -19.18 -0.46 0.92
N LEU A 38 -19.69 -0.85 2.09
CA LEU A 38 -20.50 -2.07 2.24
C LEU A 38 -21.79 -2.01 1.43
N HIS A 39 -22.44 -0.84 1.38
CA HIS A 39 -23.62 -0.60 0.55
C HIS A 39 -23.30 -0.70 -0.94
N SER A 40 -22.17 -0.17 -1.39
CA SER A 40 -21.75 -0.31 -2.79
C SER A 40 -21.49 -1.76 -3.19
N ILE A 41 -20.96 -2.58 -2.28
CA ILE A 41 -20.78 -4.03 -2.50
C ILE A 41 -22.15 -4.70 -2.58
N GLU A 42 -23.08 -4.37 -1.69
CA GLU A 42 -24.42 -4.94 -1.68
C GLU A 42 -25.22 -4.58 -2.95
N VAL A 43 -25.05 -3.36 -3.46
CA VAL A 43 -25.62 -2.92 -4.75
C VAL A 43 -24.99 -3.69 -5.93
N LEU A 44 -23.68 -3.93 -5.90
CA LEU A 44 -22.99 -4.75 -6.91
C LEU A 44 -23.39 -6.22 -6.84
N GLU A 45 -23.69 -6.72 -5.64
CA GLU A 45 -24.09 -8.10 -5.42
C GLU A 45 -25.58 -8.35 -5.69
N GLN A 46 -26.41 -7.31 -5.85
CA GLN A 46 -27.84 -7.41 -6.18
C GLN A 46 -28.63 -8.36 -5.24
N GLY A 47 -28.20 -8.51 -3.98
CA GLY A 47 -28.79 -9.47 -3.03
C GLY A 47 -28.34 -10.92 -3.21
N SER A 48 -27.35 -11.18 -4.08
CA SER A 48 -26.62 -12.44 -4.14
C SER A 48 -25.70 -12.56 -2.93
N ASN A 49 -25.62 -13.76 -2.34
CA ASN A 49 -24.78 -14.07 -1.19
C ASN A 49 -23.32 -13.64 -1.45
N ARG A 50 -22.57 -13.10 -0.48
CA ARG A 50 -21.19 -12.56 -0.69
C ARG A 50 -20.34 -13.50 -1.53
N THR A 51 -20.15 -13.18 -2.81
CA THR A 51 -19.76 -14.18 -3.81
C THR A 51 -18.24 -14.23 -4.01
N SER A 52 -17.77 -15.36 -4.56
CA SER A 52 -16.41 -15.52 -5.10
C SER A 52 -16.00 -14.47 -6.15
N ALA A 53 -16.95 -13.71 -6.70
CA ALA A 53 -16.71 -12.70 -7.73
C ALA A 53 -16.21 -11.36 -7.16
N THR A 54 -16.66 -10.94 -5.97
CA THR A 54 -16.35 -9.61 -5.40
C THR A 54 -15.15 -9.63 -4.45
N ARG A 55 -14.76 -10.79 -3.91
CA ARG A 55 -13.56 -10.93 -3.06
C ARG A 55 -12.25 -10.50 -3.73
N GLY A 56 -12.17 -10.59 -5.07
CA GLY A 56 -11.02 -10.17 -5.86
C GLY A 56 -10.75 -8.66 -5.84
N ILE A 57 -11.71 -7.86 -5.39
CA ILE A 57 -11.54 -6.41 -5.17
C ILE A 57 -10.55 -6.16 -4.01
N PHE A 58 -10.58 -7.01 -2.99
CA PHE A 58 -9.84 -6.81 -1.75
C PHE A 58 -8.49 -7.51 -1.77
N ALA A 59 -8.48 -8.79 -2.14
CA ALA A 59 -7.30 -9.64 -2.14
C ALA A 59 -7.08 -10.28 -3.51
N THR A 60 -5.85 -10.71 -3.80
CA THR A 60 -5.54 -11.35 -5.07
C THR A 60 -5.96 -12.81 -5.07
N TYR A 61 -6.46 -13.25 -6.22
CA TYR A 61 -6.75 -14.65 -6.49
C TYR A 61 -6.20 -14.97 -7.87
N PRO A 62 -5.63 -16.17 -8.06
CA PRO A 62 -5.03 -16.54 -9.32
C PRO A 62 -6.12 -16.83 -10.35
N ASN A 63 -5.73 -16.83 -11.63
CA ASN A 63 -6.60 -17.35 -12.69
C ASN A 63 -6.85 -18.86 -12.46
N GLU A 64 -8.06 -19.34 -12.79
CA GLU A 64 -8.53 -20.72 -12.58
C GLU A 64 -7.58 -21.80 -13.13
N ASN A 65 -6.84 -21.49 -14.19
CA ASN A 65 -5.91 -22.42 -14.82
C ASN A 65 -4.45 -22.30 -14.33
N THR A 66 -4.20 -21.53 -13.27
CA THR A 66 -2.85 -21.27 -12.77
C THR A 66 -2.43 -22.35 -11.77
N SER A 67 -1.28 -22.99 -12.02
CA SER A 67 -0.68 -23.90 -11.04
C SER A 67 -0.08 -23.10 -9.88
N THR A 68 -0.10 -23.68 -8.67
CA THR A 68 0.51 -23.11 -7.46
C THR A 68 1.97 -22.69 -7.71
N TRP A 69 2.72 -23.49 -8.46
CA TRP A 69 4.11 -23.20 -8.78
C TRP A 69 4.28 -22.06 -9.78
N ALA A 70 3.43 -21.99 -10.81
CA ALA A 70 3.43 -20.88 -11.76
C ALA A 70 3.09 -19.57 -11.05
N GLY A 71 2.07 -19.56 -10.19
CA GLY A 71 1.70 -18.40 -9.38
C GLY A 71 2.80 -17.98 -8.39
N PHE A 72 3.46 -18.94 -7.74
CA PHE A 72 4.59 -18.65 -6.86
C PHE A 72 5.75 -18.00 -7.62
N SER A 73 6.13 -18.58 -8.76
CA SER A 73 7.23 -18.06 -9.60
C SER A 73 6.92 -16.66 -10.14
N ASP A 74 5.68 -16.43 -10.56
CA ASP A 74 5.16 -15.12 -10.98
C ASP A 74 5.32 -14.06 -9.89
N GLN A 75 4.94 -14.37 -8.65
CA GLN A 75 5.05 -13.43 -7.53
C GLN A 75 6.50 -13.16 -7.13
N VAL A 76 7.38 -14.16 -7.18
CA VAL A 76 8.82 -13.95 -6.97
C VAL A 76 9.39 -13.03 -8.04
N LEU A 77 9.13 -13.32 -9.32
CA LEU A 77 9.68 -12.56 -10.45
C LEU A 77 9.13 -11.13 -10.52
N GLY A 78 7.81 -10.95 -10.35
CA GLY A 78 7.19 -9.63 -10.34
C GLY A 78 7.75 -8.75 -9.22
N THR A 79 7.94 -9.33 -8.03
CA THR A 79 8.53 -8.60 -6.90
C THR A 79 10.01 -8.31 -7.12
N PHE A 80 10.77 -9.26 -7.66
CA PHE A 80 12.18 -9.06 -8.02
C PHE A 80 12.35 -7.90 -8.99
N VAL A 81 11.54 -7.84 -10.06
CA VAL A 81 11.61 -6.75 -11.05
C VAL A 81 11.23 -5.42 -10.41
N LEU A 82 10.13 -5.37 -9.66
CA LEU A 82 9.68 -4.13 -9.01
C LEU A 82 10.74 -3.59 -8.04
N THR A 83 11.25 -4.44 -7.15
CA THR A 83 12.25 -4.05 -6.14
C THR A 83 13.58 -3.65 -6.79
N THR A 84 13.97 -4.28 -7.90
CA THR A 84 15.16 -3.89 -8.67
C THR A 84 15.01 -2.48 -9.25
N VAL A 85 13.84 -2.14 -9.79
CA VAL A 85 13.57 -0.79 -10.29
C VAL A 85 13.53 0.23 -9.15
N VAL A 86 12.97 -0.14 -7.99
CA VAL A 86 12.98 0.72 -6.79
C VAL A 86 14.40 1.02 -6.33
N LEU A 87 15.27 0.00 -6.27
CA LEU A 87 16.69 0.19 -5.92
C LEU A 87 17.39 1.07 -6.96
N ALA A 88 17.18 0.81 -8.25
CA ALA A 88 17.73 1.63 -9.33
C ALA A 88 17.27 3.09 -9.28
N ALA A 89 16.00 3.34 -8.94
CA ALA A 89 15.45 4.68 -8.83
C ALA A 89 15.89 5.40 -7.54
N SER A 90 16.29 4.65 -6.52
CA SER A 90 16.76 5.19 -5.24
C SER A 90 18.27 5.41 -5.22
N ASP A 91 19.01 4.75 -6.11
CA ASP A 91 20.46 4.84 -6.20
C ASP A 91 20.93 6.22 -6.74
N ALA A 92 21.29 7.10 -5.82
CA ALA A 92 21.80 8.43 -6.13
C ALA A 92 23.15 8.42 -6.85
N SER A 93 23.90 7.30 -6.84
CA SER A 93 25.19 7.16 -7.52
C SER A 93 25.04 7.08 -9.04
N LYS A 94 23.87 6.63 -9.53
CA LYS A 94 23.55 6.44 -10.95
C LYS A 94 23.14 7.72 -11.67
N GLY A 95 23.12 8.84 -10.95
CA GLY A 95 22.69 10.15 -11.42
C GLY A 95 21.37 10.56 -10.77
N PRO A 96 21.17 11.87 -10.50
CA PRO A 96 19.93 12.34 -9.92
C PRO A 96 18.80 12.15 -10.93
N LEU A 97 17.88 11.23 -10.66
CA LEU A 97 16.51 11.44 -11.09
C LEU A 97 16.10 12.84 -10.61
N ALA A 98 15.39 13.60 -11.44
CA ALA A 98 14.97 14.95 -11.07
C ALA A 98 14.41 14.92 -9.63
N LYS A 99 14.99 15.74 -8.73
CA LYS A 99 14.74 15.66 -7.29
C LYS A 99 13.22 15.69 -7.04
N GLY A 100 12.70 14.65 -6.36
CA GLY A 100 11.28 14.52 -6.05
C GLY A 100 10.46 13.67 -7.04
N PHE A 101 11.02 13.22 -8.16
CA PHE A 101 10.32 12.35 -9.12
C PHE A 101 10.48 10.85 -8.86
N THR A 102 11.30 10.44 -7.90
CA THR A 102 11.44 9.02 -7.48
C THR A 102 10.10 8.31 -7.25
N PRO A 103 9.12 8.85 -6.49
CA PRO A 103 7.84 8.18 -6.30
C PRO A 103 7.02 8.04 -7.59
N LEU A 104 7.15 8.98 -8.54
CA LEU A 104 6.49 8.88 -9.84
C LEU A 104 7.05 7.69 -10.64
N TRP A 105 8.37 7.54 -10.70
CA TRP A 105 9.02 6.44 -11.40
C TRP A 105 8.69 5.08 -10.78
N VAL A 106 8.68 5.00 -9.45
CA VAL A 106 8.25 3.79 -8.73
C VAL A 106 6.77 3.48 -9.02
N GLY A 107 5.90 4.49 -9.06
CA GLY A 107 4.49 4.33 -9.41
C GLY A 107 4.29 3.80 -10.84
N ILE A 108 5.02 4.37 -11.81
CA ILE A 108 4.99 3.90 -13.20
C ILE A 108 5.49 2.45 -13.27
N ALA A 109 6.57 2.10 -12.57
CA ALA A 109 7.07 0.75 -12.51
C ALA A 109 6.04 -0.22 -11.92
N ALA A 110 5.35 0.17 -10.85
CA ALA A 110 4.28 -0.63 -10.25
C ALA A 110 3.12 -0.87 -11.22
N VAL A 111 2.74 0.12 -12.03
CA VAL A 111 1.72 -0.05 -13.09
C VAL A 111 2.20 -1.02 -14.16
N VAL A 112 3.41 -0.85 -14.67
CA VAL A 112 3.98 -1.72 -15.73
C VAL A 112 4.08 -3.16 -15.24
N VAL A 113 4.57 -3.37 -14.02
CA VAL A 113 4.65 -4.70 -13.42
C VAL A 113 3.25 -5.26 -13.17
N GLY A 114 2.30 -4.45 -12.68
CA GLY A 114 0.92 -4.86 -12.47
C GLY A 114 0.22 -5.32 -13.75
N LEU A 115 0.47 -4.64 -14.89
CA LEU A 115 -0.06 -5.04 -16.20
C LEU A 115 0.65 -6.29 -16.75
N SER A 116 1.93 -6.48 -16.44
CA SER A 116 2.74 -7.59 -16.98
C SER A 116 2.57 -8.89 -16.20
N PHE A 117 2.44 -8.81 -14.87
CA PHE A 117 2.35 -9.93 -13.92
C PHE A 117 0.95 -10.05 -13.28
N GLY A 118 -0.01 -9.22 -13.70
CA GLY A 118 -1.38 -9.23 -13.17
C GLY A 118 -2.21 -10.44 -13.59
N PHE A 119 -1.92 -11.05 -14.75
CA PHE A 119 -2.78 -12.07 -15.32
C PHE A 119 -2.70 -13.43 -14.61
N VAL A 120 -1.52 -13.78 -14.07
CA VAL A 120 -1.27 -15.11 -13.48
C VAL A 120 -1.69 -15.14 -12.01
N GLY A 121 -1.07 -14.30 -11.17
CA GLY A 121 -1.30 -14.25 -9.73
C GLY A 121 -2.03 -13.01 -9.20
N GLY A 122 -2.58 -12.15 -10.08
CA GLY A 122 -3.25 -10.91 -9.67
C GLY A 122 -2.30 -9.80 -9.19
N ALA A 123 -0.99 -9.93 -9.43
CA ALA A 123 0.05 -9.00 -8.97
C ALA A 123 -0.01 -8.74 -7.45
N GLY A 124 0.01 -9.81 -6.64
CA GLY A 124 0.10 -9.75 -5.18
C GLY A 124 1.23 -8.83 -4.72
N ILE A 125 2.48 -9.17 -5.08
CA ILE A 125 3.77 -8.43 -5.06
C ILE A 125 4.17 -7.76 -3.71
N ASN A 126 3.21 -7.55 -2.84
CA ASN A 126 3.30 -6.89 -1.56
C ASN A 126 2.38 -7.65 -0.58
N PRO A 127 2.96 -8.30 0.45
CA PRO A 127 2.18 -9.04 1.43
C PRO A 127 1.08 -8.22 2.12
N ALA A 128 1.33 -6.93 2.39
CA ALA A 128 0.36 -6.06 3.07
C ALA A 128 -0.86 -5.74 2.17
N ARG A 129 -0.66 -5.66 0.84
CA ARG A 129 -1.70 -5.41 -0.17
C ARG A 129 -2.64 -6.60 -0.35
N ASP A 130 -2.25 -7.78 0.12
CA ASP A 130 -3.06 -8.98 0.05
C ASP A 130 -3.61 -9.40 1.42
N PHE A 131 -2.74 -9.53 2.42
CA PHE A 131 -3.08 -10.17 3.68
C PHE A 131 -4.07 -9.35 4.52
N ALA A 132 -3.87 -8.04 4.66
CA ALA A 132 -4.76 -7.21 5.49
C ALA A 132 -6.19 -7.12 4.91
N PRO A 133 -6.39 -6.82 3.61
CA PRO A 133 -7.72 -6.91 3.00
C PRO A 133 -8.33 -8.31 3.05
N ARG A 134 -7.51 -9.37 2.94
CA ARG A 134 -7.97 -10.76 3.03
C ARG A 134 -8.52 -11.09 4.42
N VAL A 135 -7.80 -10.71 5.48
CA VAL A 135 -8.26 -10.83 6.86
C VAL A 135 -9.57 -10.05 7.06
N PHE A 136 -9.64 -8.83 6.51
CA PHE A 136 -10.88 -8.04 6.55
C PHE A 136 -12.06 -8.76 5.88
N THR A 137 -11.87 -9.33 4.69
CA THR A 137 -12.95 -10.06 4.00
C THR A 137 -13.42 -11.29 4.78
N ALA A 138 -12.53 -11.97 5.49
CA ALA A 138 -12.90 -13.08 6.36
C ALA A 138 -13.80 -12.63 7.53
N PHE A 139 -13.56 -11.44 8.09
CA PHE A 139 -14.42 -10.86 9.13
C PHE A 139 -15.79 -10.39 8.61
N VAL A 140 -15.85 -9.91 7.37
CA VAL A 140 -17.09 -9.39 6.75
C VAL A 140 -17.99 -10.51 6.20
N GLY A 141 -17.59 -11.77 6.36
CA GLY A 141 -18.38 -12.94 6.00
C GLY A 141 -18.22 -13.38 4.55
N TYR A 142 -17.06 -13.13 3.94
CA TYR A 142 -16.69 -13.82 2.71
C TYR A 142 -16.24 -15.25 3.02
N ASP A 143 -16.73 -16.20 2.21
CA ASP A 143 -16.36 -17.61 2.31
C ASP A 143 -15.05 -17.94 1.59
N ASP A 144 -14.42 -19.03 2.00
CA ASP A 144 -13.24 -19.65 1.36
C ASP A 144 -12.04 -18.71 1.07
N VAL A 145 -11.91 -17.65 1.87
CA VAL A 145 -10.90 -16.60 1.69
C VAL A 145 -9.46 -17.13 1.83
N PHE A 146 -9.25 -18.12 2.70
CA PHE A 146 -7.94 -18.74 2.96
C PHE A 146 -7.81 -20.15 2.36
N SER A 147 -8.90 -20.82 2.03
CA SER A 147 -8.91 -22.18 1.45
C SER A 147 -8.86 -22.16 -0.09
N ALA A 148 -9.31 -21.08 -0.72
CA ALA A 148 -9.43 -21.03 -2.18
C ALA A 148 -8.09 -21.20 -2.93
N TYR A 149 -8.19 -21.80 -4.13
CA TYR A 149 -7.09 -22.03 -5.06
C TYR A 149 -5.86 -22.68 -4.41
N ASN A 150 -6.08 -23.80 -3.70
CA ASN A 150 -5.05 -24.55 -2.99
C ASN A 150 -4.30 -23.69 -1.96
N TYR A 151 -5.06 -23.02 -1.08
CA TYR A 151 -4.52 -22.14 -0.05
C TYR A 151 -3.71 -20.97 -0.61
N TRP A 152 -4.21 -20.28 -1.65
CA TRP A 152 -3.46 -19.23 -2.35
C TRP A 152 -2.85 -18.16 -1.43
N PHE A 153 -3.48 -17.83 -0.30
CA PHE A 153 -3.09 -16.75 0.61
C PHE A 153 -1.61 -16.73 1.03
N TRP A 154 -0.95 -17.90 1.13
CA TRP A 154 0.44 -17.96 1.59
C TRP A 154 1.43 -17.54 0.49
N ILE A 155 1.04 -17.64 -0.78
CA ILE A 155 1.90 -17.27 -1.92
C ILE A 155 2.20 -15.76 -1.94
N PRO A 156 1.22 -14.84 -2.00
CA PRO A 156 1.49 -13.41 -1.96
C PRO A 156 2.04 -12.95 -0.60
N LEU A 157 1.99 -13.81 0.43
CA LEU A 157 2.64 -13.55 1.71
C LEU A 157 4.14 -13.89 1.68
N VAL A 158 4.54 -15.01 1.09
CA VAL A 158 5.93 -15.53 1.16
C VAL A 158 6.76 -15.19 -0.08
N ALA A 159 6.19 -15.34 -1.28
CA ALA A 159 6.92 -15.16 -2.54
C ALA A 159 7.53 -13.75 -2.71
N PRO A 160 6.86 -12.65 -2.30
CA PRO A 160 7.46 -11.32 -2.38
C PRO A 160 8.75 -11.16 -1.58
N PHE A 161 8.85 -11.79 -0.39
CA PHE A 161 10.08 -11.72 0.40
C PHE A 161 11.26 -12.32 -0.35
N LEU A 162 11.07 -13.46 -1.02
CA LEU A 162 12.11 -14.08 -1.82
C LEU A 162 12.52 -13.20 -3.00
N GLY A 163 11.56 -12.60 -3.71
CA GLY A 163 11.83 -11.68 -4.81
C GLY A 163 12.63 -10.46 -4.36
N GLY A 164 12.28 -9.87 -3.21
CA GLY A 164 13.01 -8.75 -2.62
C GLY A 164 14.44 -9.11 -2.18
N ILE A 165 14.63 -10.27 -1.55
CA ILE A 165 15.95 -10.77 -1.16
C ILE A 165 16.83 -11.00 -2.40
N LEU A 166 16.28 -11.63 -3.44
CA LEU A 166 16.97 -11.85 -4.71
C LEU A 166 17.41 -10.53 -5.35
N SER A 167 16.54 -9.51 -5.33
CA SER A 167 16.87 -8.19 -5.86
C SER A 167 17.98 -7.52 -5.06
N GLY A 168 17.85 -7.48 -3.72
CA GLY A 168 18.87 -6.90 -2.85
C GLY A 168 20.23 -7.58 -2.94
N PHE A 169 20.28 -8.88 -3.26
CA PHE A 169 21.53 -9.60 -3.47
C PHE A 169 22.12 -9.40 -4.88
N LEU A 170 21.29 -9.48 -5.93
CA LEU A 170 21.76 -9.38 -7.32
C LEU A 170 22.03 -7.95 -7.76
N PHE A 171 21.32 -6.97 -7.20
CA PHE A 171 21.46 -5.58 -7.61
C PHE A 171 22.88 -5.03 -7.36
N PRO A 172 23.49 -5.18 -6.16
CA PRO A 172 24.89 -4.80 -5.93
C PRO A 172 25.87 -5.52 -6.85
N LEU A 173 25.68 -6.82 -7.08
CA LEU A 173 26.58 -7.64 -7.89
C LEU A 173 26.57 -7.23 -9.38
N CYS A 174 25.39 -6.96 -9.92
CA CYS A 174 25.24 -6.61 -11.34
C CYS A 174 25.50 -5.13 -11.63
N PHE A 175 25.16 -4.25 -10.67
CA PHE A 175 25.12 -2.80 -10.89
C PHE A 175 26.13 -2.01 -10.06
N GLY A 176 26.92 -2.65 -9.20
CA GLY A 176 27.93 -1.99 -8.39
C GLY A 176 27.34 -1.06 -7.33
N TYR A 177 26.19 -1.43 -6.74
CA TYR A 177 25.53 -0.64 -5.70
C TYR A 177 26.28 -0.76 -4.37
N ASP A 178 26.65 0.39 -3.78
CA ASP A 178 27.20 0.48 -2.43
C ASP A 178 26.10 0.95 -1.45
N PRO A 179 25.61 0.08 -0.55
CA PRO A 179 24.58 0.45 0.42
C PRO A 179 25.04 1.52 1.44
N ASN A 180 26.35 1.76 1.59
CA ASN A 180 26.88 2.78 2.50
C ASN A 180 27.03 4.16 1.83
N SER A 181 26.75 4.25 0.54
CA SER A 181 26.89 5.51 -0.21
C SER A 181 25.90 6.58 0.26
N ASP A 182 24.69 6.17 0.65
CA ASP A 182 23.63 7.08 1.12
C ASP A 182 23.92 7.66 2.50
N SER A 183 24.34 6.83 3.47
CA SER A 183 24.73 7.28 4.82
C SER A 183 25.93 8.23 4.78
N SER A 184 26.94 7.88 3.97
CA SER A 184 28.12 8.73 3.77
C SER A 184 27.75 10.09 3.16
N ARG A 185 26.66 10.16 2.39
CA ARG A 185 26.20 11.38 1.74
C ARG A 185 25.39 12.26 2.69
N SER A 186 24.52 11.69 3.53
CA SER A 186 23.81 12.44 4.57
C SER A 186 24.78 13.08 5.55
N ASP A 187 25.79 12.33 6.00
CA ASP A 187 26.79 12.84 6.95
C ASP A 187 27.55 14.03 6.36
N ARG A 188 27.97 13.95 5.08
CA ARG A 188 28.60 15.08 4.38
C ARG A 188 27.70 16.30 4.28
N TYR A 189 26.42 16.11 3.97
CA TYR A 189 25.47 17.22 3.92
C TYR A 189 25.28 17.91 5.27
N ASP A 190 25.24 17.14 6.36
CA ASP A 190 25.10 17.69 7.71
C ASP A 190 26.34 18.47 8.14
N LEU A 191 27.53 18.00 7.77
CA LEU A 191 28.80 18.72 8.00
C LEU A 191 28.86 20.02 7.20
N ASP A 192 28.54 19.98 5.90
CA ASP A 192 28.49 21.18 5.04
C ASP A 192 27.45 22.18 5.56
N ARG A 193 26.32 21.70 6.06
CA ARG A 193 25.30 22.53 6.69
C ARG A 193 25.82 23.19 7.96
N ALA A 194 26.45 22.42 8.86
CA ALA A 194 27.01 22.94 10.10
C ALA A 194 28.10 24.01 9.85
N ALA A 195 28.95 23.80 8.84
CA ALA A 195 29.98 24.76 8.45
C ALA A 195 29.42 26.07 7.88
N ASN A 196 28.23 26.05 7.28
CA ASN A 196 27.58 27.25 6.76
C ASN A 196 26.84 28.08 7.84
N TYR A 197 26.76 27.59 9.07
CA TYR A 197 26.09 28.27 10.20
C TYR A 197 27.05 28.69 11.33
N SER A 198 28.36 28.44 11.19
CA SER A 198 29.42 28.89 12.12
C SER A 198 30.14 30.12 11.60
#